data_AF-A0A7S1JIC8-F1
#
_entry.id   AF-A0A7S1JIC8-F1
#
_cell.length_a   1.000
_cell.length_b   1.000
_cell.length_c   1.000
_cell.angle_alpha   90.00
_cell.angle_beta   90.00
_cell.angle_gamma   90.00
#
_symmetry.space_group_name_H-M   'P 1'
#
loop_
_entity.id
_entity.type
_entity.pdbx_description
1 polymer ?
#
loop_
_entity_poly.entity_id
_entity_poly.type
_entity_poly.pdbx_seq_one_letter_code
_entity_poly.pdbx_strand_id
1 'polypeptide(L)'
;FDCHATSDFSARRWLCYCGPATCYDKSMNGDETGVDCGGSCPHCPSATCSDGIMNGDEIDIDCGGTCTPCGDFVIVFRQTAGTYKSAEDWKHVGTELDDNFSILDELEQFRDSDGNLTLMLLWPTFPGPNNFNLWKQTSNPVTATMHDAADGYDPLDVRQPTNVNGELFGGLRKSPSAQAFLDGQTSAVTW
;
A
#
# COMPACT_ATOMS: atom_id res chain seq x y z
N PHE A 1 7.22 -11.72 -7.48
CA PHE A 1 6.67 -11.42 -8.81
C PHE A 1 7.88 -11.28 -9.73
N ASP A 2 8.16 -12.13 -10.72
CA ASP A 2 7.32 -13.07 -11.44
C ASP A 2 8.20 -14.26 -11.93
N CYS A 3 7.90 -15.48 -11.49
CA CYS A 3 8.54 -16.69 -12.05
C CYS A 3 7.58 -17.22 -13.12
N HIS A 4 7.81 -16.83 -14.37
CA HIS A 4 7.05 -17.37 -15.50
C HIS A 4 7.21 -18.89 -15.55
N ALA A 5 6.16 -19.61 -15.19
CA ALA A 5 6.04 -21.04 -15.39
C ALA A 5 5.97 -21.31 -16.90
N THR A 6 7.09 -21.71 -17.51
CA THR A 6 7.04 -22.35 -18.83
C THR A 6 6.71 -23.82 -18.65
N SER A 7 5.68 -24.28 -19.34
CA SER A 7 5.17 -25.64 -19.26
C SER A 7 6.03 -26.59 -20.10
N ASP A 8 6.94 -27.33 -19.47
CA ASP A 8 7.56 -28.49 -20.11
C ASP A 8 6.79 -29.78 -19.78
N PHE A 9 6.19 -30.35 -20.82
CA PHE A 9 5.38 -31.58 -20.79
C PHE A 9 6.27 -32.83 -20.67
N SER A 10 6.93 -33.07 -19.53
CA SER A 10 7.51 -34.41 -19.32
C SER A 10 7.82 -34.88 -17.88
N ALA A 11 7.85 -34.02 -16.85
CA ALA A 11 8.29 -34.49 -15.52
C ALA A 11 7.33 -34.07 -14.39
N ARG A 12 6.67 -35.07 -13.77
CA ARG A 12 5.79 -34.92 -12.59
C ARG A 12 6.56 -34.65 -11.29
N ARG A 13 7.33 -33.56 -11.25
CA ARG A 13 7.86 -33.00 -10.00
C ARG A 13 7.91 -31.50 -10.14
N TRP A 14 7.16 -30.80 -9.28
CA TRP A 14 7.23 -29.35 -9.10
C TRP A 14 8.60 -29.01 -8.50
N LEU A 15 9.64 -28.99 -9.33
CA LEU A 15 10.88 -28.31 -9.03
C LEU A 15 10.68 -26.88 -9.50
N CYS A 16 10.73 -25.94 -8.56
CA CYS A 16 10.91 -24.53 -8.87
C CYS A 16 12.28 -24.43 -9.56
N TYR A 17 12.30 -24.50 -10.90
CA TYR A 17 13.54 -24.35 -11.65
C TYR A 17 13.84 -22.86 -11.75
N CYS A 18 14.53 -22.34 -10.75
CA CYS A 18 15.29 -21.12 -10.94
C CYS A 18 16.43 -21.48 -11.89
N GLY A 19 16.40 -20.96 -13.12
CA GLY A 19 17.58 -21.04 -14.00
C GLY A 19 18.81 -20.46 -13.28
N PRO A 20 20.04 -20.81 -13.71
CA PRO A 20 21.22 -20.14 -13.18
C PRO A 20 21.10 -18.62 -13.36
N ALA A 21 21.65 -17.85 -12.43
CA ALA A 21 21.65 -16.40 -12.52
C ALA A 21 22.24 -15.96 -13.87
N THR A 22 21.55 -15.09 -14.59
CA THR A 22 21.98 -14.53 -15.87
C THR A 22 21.88 -13.02 -15.82
N CYS A 23 22.98 -12.39 -15.43
CA CYS A 23 23.06 -10.98 -15.06
C CYS A 23 22.79 -9.94 -16.16
N TYR A 24 22.21 -10.31 -17.30
CA TYR A 24 21.91 -9.42 -18.44
C TYR A 24 20.70 -9.90 -19.27
N ASP A 25 19.81 -10.71 -18.70
CA ASP A 25 18.64 -11.29 -19.38
C ASP A 25 17.32 -10.58 -19.06
N LYS A 26 17.38 -9.47 -18.30
CA LYS A 26 16.24 -8.65 -17.88
C LYS A 26 15.21 -9.41 -17.05
N SER A 27 15.63 -10.51 -16.44
CA SER A 27 14.82 -11.28 -15.52
C SER A 27 15.44 -11.21 -14.14
N MET A 28 14.65 -11.52 -13.10
CA MET A 28 15.17 -11.77 -11.77
C MET A 28 15.18 -13.28 -11.57
N ASN A 29 16.32 -13.92 -11.78
CA ASN A 29 16.47 -15.37 -11.73
C ASN A 29 17.68 -15.82 -10.90
N GLY A 30 17.88 -17.14 -10.75
CA GLY A 30 18.96 -17.68 -9.94
C GLY A 30 18.97 -17.19 -8.49
N ASP A 31 20.09 -16.60 -8.08
CA ASP A 31 20.34 -16.02 -6.75
C ASP A 31 20.39 -14.47 -6.75
N GLU A 32 19.86 -13.84 -7.79
CA GLU A 32 19.79 -12.38 -7.93
C GLU A 32 18.89 -11.72 -6.86
N THR A 33 19.27 -10.52 -6.40
CA THR A 33 18.51 -9.72 -5.43
C THR A 33 17.74 -8.55 -6.06
N GLY A 34 18.02 -8.25 -7.33
CA GLY A 34 17.26 -7.36 -8.20
C GLY A 34 17.37 -7.87 -9.65
N VAL A 35 16.65 -7.25 -10.60
CA VAL A 35 16.74 -7.66 -12.02
C VAL A 35 18.19 -7.54 -12.48
N ASP A 36 18.79 -8.65 -12.95
CA ASP A 36 20.18 -8.72 -13.44
C ASP A 36 21.29 -8.35 -12.42
N CYS A 37 21.00 -8.31 -11.10
CA CYS A 37 21.97 -7.88 -10.09
C CYS A 37 21.84 -8.61 -8.73
N GLY A 38 22.94 -8.65 -7.97
CA GLY A 38 23.03 -9.30 -6.67
C GLY A 38 23.31 -10.80 -6.72
N GLY A 39 23.59 -11.41 -5.56
CA GLY A 39 23.98 -12.83 -5.49
C GLY A 39 25.27 -13.12 -6.25
N SER A 40 25.19 -13.96 -7.28
CA SER A 40 26.29 -14.28 -8.20
C SER A 40 26.53 -13.21 -9.27
N CYS A 41 25.66 -12.20 -9.37
CA CYS A 41 25.77 -11.05 -10.27
C CYS A 41 26.43 -9.83 -9.59
N PRO A 42 26.85 -8.80 -10.37
CA PRO A 42 27.33 -7.55 -9.81
C PRO A 42 26.35 -6.98 -8.78
N HIS A 43 26.85 -6.29 -7.75
CA HIS A 43 25.98 -5.69 -6.73
C HIS A 43 24.96 -4.75 -7.37
N CYS A 44 23.73 -4.81 -6.87
CA CYS A 44 22.69 -3.88 -7.29
C CYS A 44 23.13 -2.44 -6.98
N PRO A 45 22.95 -1.51 -7.93
CA PRO A 45 23.16 -0.10 -7.66
C PRO A 45 22.30 0.33 -6.46
N SER A 46 22.86 1.18 -5.61
CA SER A 46 22.10 1.80 -4.52
C SER A 46 21.03 2.73 -5.09
N ALA A 47 19.95 2.94 -4.32
CA ALA A 47 18.87 3.82 -4.69
C ALA A 47 19.41 5.22 -5.02
N THR A 48 19.00 5.75 -6.17
CA THR A 48 19.40 7.06 -6.67
C THR A 48 18.15 7.79 -7.11
N CYS A 49 17.58 8.54 -6.17
CA CYS A 49 16.26 9.17 -6.25
C CYS A 49 16.05 10.27 -7.33
N SER A 50 16.78 10.24 -8.44
CA SER A 50 16.71 11.23 -9.54
C SER A 50 17.47 10.79 -10.81
N ASP A 51 17.85 9.53 -10.96
CA ASP A 51 18.63 9.04 -12.11
C ASP A 51 17.79 8.37 -13.20
N GLY A 52 16.47 8.29 -13.00
CA GLY A 52 15.49 7.87 -14.01
C GLY A 52 15.44 6.36 -14.21
N ILE A 53 15.99 5.58 -13.29
CA ILE A 53 15.94 4.11 -13.30
C ILE A 53 15.45 3.59 -11.95
N MET A 54 14.69 2.49 -11.93
CA MET A 54 14.26 1.86 -10.68
C MET A 54 15.39 0.97 -10.13
N ASN A 55 16.09 1.43 -9.10
CA ASN A 55 17.22 0.71 -8.50
C ASN A 55 17.22 0.75 -6.96
N GLY A 56 18.14 0.03 -6.33
CA GLY A 56 18.23 -0.04 -4.87
C GLY A 56 16.97 -0.57 -4.19
N ASP A 57 16.42 0.22 -3.24
CA ASP A 57 15.19 -0.07 -2.50
C ASP A 57 14.00 0.80 -2.93
N GLU A 58 14.09 1.42 -4.11
CA GLU A 58 13.00 2.18 -4.73
C GLU A 58 11.78 1.29 -5.02
N ILE A 59 10.58 1.86 -4.89
CA ILE A 59 9.30 1.17 -5.14
C ILE A 59 8.63 1.61 -6.45
N ASP A 60 9.08 2.73 -7.03
CA ASP A 60 8.83 3.22 -8.39
C ASP A 60 10.04 4.11 -8.80
N ILE A 61 10.16 4.50 -10.07
CA ILE A 61 11.32 5.21 -10.62
C ILE A 61 11.66 6.43 -9.75
N ASP A 62 12.89 6.47 -9.21
CA ASP A 62 13.44 7.56 -8.40
C ASP A 62 12.74 7.82 -7.05
N CYS A 63 11.95 6.88 -6.52
CA CYS A 63 11.14 7.13 -5.33
C CYS A 63 10.86 5.88 -4.46
N GLY A 64 10.48 6.11 -3.20
CA GLY A 64 10.24 5.10 -2.18
C GLY A 64 11.49 4.48 -1.58
N GLY A 65 11.32 3.62 -0.57
CA GLY A 65 12.44 3.07 0.19
C GLY A 65 13.23 4.17 0.92
N THR A 66 14.51 4.32 0.58
CA THR A 66 15.36 5.43 1.06
C THR A 66 15.12 6.76 0.34
N CYS A 67 14.35 6.78 -0.74
CA CYS A 67 13.98 7.97 -1.51
C CYS A 67 12.68 8.63 -1.02
N THR A 68 12.35 9.80 -1.58
CA THR A 68 11.04 10.44 -1.35
C THR A 68 9.93 9.48 -1.78
N PRO A 69 8.80 9.39 -1.06
CA PRO A 69 7.69 8.50 -1.43
C PRO A 69 7.23 8.70 -2.88
N CYS A 70 6.82 7.61 -3.53
CA CYS A 70 6.36 7.65 -4.91
C CYS A 70 4.96 8.25 -5.03
N GLY A 71 4.86 9.30 -5.85
CA GLY A 71 3.67 10.14 -5.96
C GLY A 71 3.49 11.03 -4.73
N ASP A 72 3.12 12.29 -4.94
CA ASP A 72 2.76 13.19 -3.84
C ASP A 72 1.46 12.70 -3.20
N PHE A 73 1.54 11.71 -2.32
CA PHE A 73 0.43 11.39 -1.43
C PHE A 73 0.21 12.61 -0.55
N VAL A 74 -0.89 13.31 -0.81
CA VAL A 74 -1.37 14.38 0.05
C VAL A 74 -1.86 13.73 1.34
N ILE A 75 -1.33 14.18 2.48
CA ILE A 75 -1.90 13.78 3.76
C ILE A 75 -3.32 14.35 3.79
N VAL A 76 -4.32 13.47 3.90
CA VAL A 76 -5.74 13.88 4.04
C VAL A 76 -6.27 13.60 5.44
N PHE A 77 -5.55 12.79 6.21
CA PHE A 77 -5.92 12.40 7.56
C PHE A 77 -4.68 11.96 8.35
N ARG A 78 -4.58 12.42 9.60
CA ARG A 78 -3.59 12.00 10.59
C ARG A 78 -4.23 12.04 11.97
N GLN A 79 -4.05 10.96 12.73
CA GLN A 79 -4.51 10.87 14.11
C GLN A 79 -3.34 10.48 15.03
N THR A 80 -3.22 11.20 16.13
CA THR A 80 -2.34 10.83 17.24
C THR A 80 -3.13 10.11 18.33
N ALA A 81 -2.61 8.94 18.74
CA ALA A 81 -3.24 8.09 19.75
C ALA A 81 -3.53 8.87 21.05
N GLY A 82 -4.72 8.64 21.62
CA GLY A 82 -5.22 9.38 22.78
C GLY A 82 -6.09 10.59 22.43
N THR A 83 -6.22 10.94 21.15
CA THR A 83 -7.16 11.96 20.68
C THR A 83 -8.46 11.31 20.21
N TYR A 84 -9.57 11.69 20.86
CA TYR A 84 -10.92 11.24 20.53
C TYR A 84 -11.78 12.45 20.17
N LYS A 85 -12.53 12.35 19.07
CA LYS A 85 -13.48 13.36 18.60
C LYS A 85 -14.70 12.66 18.02
N SER A 86 -15.79 13.39 17.84
CA SER A 86 -16.95 12.83 17.13
C SER A 86 -16.62 12.57 15.66
N ALA A 87 -17.38 11.68 15.03
CA ALA A 87 -17.30 11.44 13.59
C ALA A 87 -17.44 12.73 12.76
N GLU A 88 -18.28 13.66 13.18
CA GLU A 88 -18.49 14.93 12.48
C GLU A 88 -17.26 15.84 12.60
N ASP A 89 -16.70 15.94 13.81
CA ASP A 89 -15.51 16.76 14.05
C ASP A 89 -14.30 16.23 13.28
N TRP A 90 -14.21 14.92 13.03
CA TRP A 90 -13.12 14.32 12.27
C TRP A 90 -13.16 14.58 10.77
N LYS A 91 -14.23 15.14 10.22
CA LYS A 91 -14.27 15.47 8.79
C LYS A 91 -13.24 16.52 8.41
N HIS A 92 -13.04 17.52 9.26
CA HIS A 92 -12.12 18.62 9.04
C HIS A 92 -11.49 19.07 10.36
N VAL A 93 -10.18 18.90 10.51
CA VAL A 93 -9.45 19.19 11.76
C VAL A 93 -8.09 19.79 11.45
N GLY A 94 -7.77 20.89 12.13
CA GLY A 94 -6.40 21.42 12.21
C GLY A 94 -5.82 21.82 10.86
N THR A 95 -4.49 21.79 10.81
CA THR A 95 -3.66 22.09 9.64
C THR A 95 -2.69 20.95 9.40
N GLU A 96 -2.08 20.88 8.21
CA GLU A 96 -1.16 19.80 7.83
C GLU A 96 0.06 19.64 8.77
N LEU A 97 0.33 20.62 9.63
CA LEU A 97 1.41 20.57 10.62
C LEU A 97 0.97 20.06 12.00
N ASP A 98 -0.34 19.94 12.25
CA ASP A 98 -0.87 19.56 13.56
C ASP A 98 -0.87 18.04 13.78
N ASP A 99 -0.52 17.58 14.98
CA ASP A 99 -0.50 16.16 15.37
C ASP A 99 -1.80 15.40 15.03
N ASN A 100 -2.92 16.11 14.99
CA ASN A 100 -4.19 15.63 14.48
C ASN A 100 -4.65 16.54 13.35
N PHE A 101 -4.86 15.95 12.17
CA PHE A 101 -5.20 16.68 10.96
C PHE A 101 -6.22 15.87 10.15
N SER A 102 -7.16 16.55 9.52
CA SER A 102 -8.13 15.92 8.63
C SER A 102 -8.69 16.94 7.63
N ILE A 103 -8.79 16.53 6.38
CA ILE A 103 -9.53 17.20 5.28
C ILE A 103 -10.37 16.17 4.53
N LEU A 104 -10.94 15.21 5.27
CA LEU A 104 -11.67 14.08 4.71
C LEU A 104 -12.93 14.53 3.96
N ASP A 105 -13.53 15.66 4.34
CA ASP A 105 -14.64 16.28 3.60
C ASP A 105 -14.26 16.79 2.20
N GLU A 106 -12.98 16.94 1.92
CA GLU A 106 -12.48 17.37 0.61
C GLU A 106 -12.01 16.20 -0.27
N LEU A 107 -12.13 14.94 0.16
CA LEU A 107 -11.59 13.77 -0.54
C LEU A 107 -11.94 13.68 -2.04
N GLU A 108 -13.12 14.16 -2.44
CA GLU A 108 -13.56 14.12 -3.84
C GLU A 108 -12.66 14.93 -4.78
N GLN A 109 -11.89 15.90 -4.27
CA GLN A 109 -10.94 16.67 -5.09
C GLN A 109 -9.76 15.83 -5.57
N PHE A 110 -9.49 14.70 -4.90
CA PHE A 110 -8.38 13.78 -5.20
C PHE A 110 -8.83 12.55 -5.99
N ARG A 111 -10.06 12.54 -6.52
CA ARG A 111 -10.55 11.44 -7.33
C ARG A 111 -9.86 11.44 -8.69
N ASP A 112 -9.28 10.31 -9.04
CA ASP A 112 -8.65 10.08 -10.35
C ASP A 112 -9.69 10.14 -11.48
N SER A 113 -9.22 10.37 -12.71
CA SER A 113 -10.08 10.36 -13.92
C SER A 113 -10.83 9.05 -14.13
N ASP A 114 -10.31 7.95 -13.57
CA ASP A 114 -10.93 6.62 -13.62
C ASP A 114 -12.07 6.46 -12.59
N GLY A 115 -12.36 7.51 -11.82
CA GLY A 115 -13.40 7.52 -10.80
C GLY A 115 -12.98 6.84 -9.48
N ASN A 116 -11.70 6.53 -9.31
CA ASN A 116 -11.16 5.90 -8.10
C ASN A 116 -10.47 6.92 -7.18
N LEU A 117 -10.45 6.61 -5.89
CA LEU A 117 -9.53 7.22 -4.92
C LEU A 117 -8.40 6.22 -4.69
N THR A 118 -7.17 6.64 -4.99
CA THR A 118 -5.96 5.89 -4.63
C THR A 118 -5.53 6.31 -3.22
N LEU A 119 -5.56 5.37 -2.27
CA LEU A 119 -5.38 5.65 -0.84
C LEU A 119 -4.22 4.83 -0.26
N MET A 120 -3.45 5.47 0.62
CA MET A 120 -2.42 4.83 1.42
C MET A 120 -2.69 5.05 2.90
N LEU A 121 -2.66 3.97 3.69
CA LEU A 121 -2.69 4.00 5.15
C LEU A 121 -1.30 3.62 5.66
N LEU A 122 -0.61 4.58 6.27
CA LEU A 122 0.74 4.43 6.81
C LEU A 122 0.70 4.37 8.35
N TRP A 123 1.38 3.38 8.93
CA TRP A 123 1.62 3.29 10.37
C TRP A 123 3.08 3.65 10.68
N PRO A 124 3.41 4.94 10.92
CA PRO A 124 4.79 5.40 11.00
C PRO A 124 5.59 4.81 12.16
N THR A 125 4.92 4.35 13.22
CA THR A 125 5.57 3.71 14.38
C THR A 125 5.69 2.20 14.24
N PHE A 126 5.11 1.60 13.19
CA PHE A 126 5.23 0.17 12.94
C PHE A 126 6.60 -0.14 12.31
N PRO A 127 7.40 -1.06 12.89
CA PRO A 127 8.76 -1.28 12.45
C PRO A 127 8.83 -2.05 11.12
N GLY A 128 9.82 -1.69 10.30
CA GLY A 128 10.13 -2.40 9.05
C GLY A 128 9.28 -1.96 7.85
N PRO A 129 9.48 -2.61 6.69
CA PRO A 129 8.93 -2.15 5.40
C PRO A 129 7.45 -2.48 5.20
N ASN A 130 6.84 -3.25 6.12
CA ASN A 130 5.44 -3.70 6.01
C ASN A 130 4.48 -2.80 6.79
N ASN A 131 4.79 -1.51 6.90
CA ASN A 131 4.08 -0.56 7.76
C ASN A 131 2.99 0.24 7.03
N PHE A 132 2.48 -0.25 5.90
CA PHE A 132 1.45 0.44 5.13
C PHE A 132 0.49 -0.51 4.40
N ASN A 133 -0.66 0.01 3.99
CA ASN A 133 -1.54 -0.57 2.97
C ASN A 133 -1.78 0.46 1.86
N LEU A 134 -1.71 0.04 0.60
CA LEU A 134 -1.99 0.83 -0.59
C LEU A 134 -3.07 0.14 -1.43
N TRP A 135 -4.14 0.87 -1.76
CA TRP A 135 -5.27 0.32 -2.51
C TRP A 135 -6.04 1.42 -3.25
N LYS A 136 -6.94 1.02 -4.14
CA LYS A 136 -7.95 1.89 -4.76
C LYS A 136 -9.35 1.55 -4.25
N GLN A 137 -10.23 2.54 -4.22
CA GLN A 137 -11.65 2.35 -4.00
C GLN A 137 -12.48 3.41 -4.72
N THR A 138 -13.70 3.07 -5.13
CA THR A 138 -14.64 4.02 -5.72
C THR A 138 -15.44 4.74 -4.63
N SER A 139 -15.77 4.08 -3.52
CA SER A 139 -16.51 4.71 -2.42
C SER A 139 -15.69 5.79 -1.71
N ASN A 140 -16.35 6.88 -1.31
CA ASN A 140 -15.79 7.85 -0.38
C ASN A 140 -16.19 7.47 1.07
N PRO A 141 -15.22 7.27 1.98
CA PRO A 141 -15.50 6.82 3.34
C PRO A 141 -16.30 7.82 4.20
N VAL A 142 -16.40 9.09 3.80
CA VAL A 142 -17.17 10.12 4.53
C VAL A 142 -18.65 10.12 4.15
N THR A 143 -18.94 9.88 2.87
CA THR A 143 -20.29 10.07 2.28
C THR A 143 -20.98 8.76 1.93
N ALA A 144 -20.24 7.67 1.75
CA ALA A 144 -20.82 6.36 1.45
C ALA A 144 -21.70 5.85 2.60
N THR A 145 -22.77 5.15 2.22
CA THR A 145 -23.57 4.37 3.16
C THR A 145 -22.77 3.18 3.70
N MET A 146 -23.07 2.73 4.91
CA MET A 146 -22.32 1.61 5.55
C MET A 146 -22.30 0.37 4.63
N HIS A 147 -21.11 -0.16 4.36
CA HIS A 147 -20.90 -1.40 3.60
C HIS A 147 -19.92 -2.32 4.32
N ASP A 148 -20.06 -3.64 4.09
CA ASP A 148 -19.15 -4.66 4.62
C ASP A 148 -17.71 -4.48 4.12
N ALA A 149 -17.48 -3.83 2.96
CA ALA A 149 -16.18 -3.40 2.45
C ALA A 149 -16.31 -2.06 1.69
N ALA A 150 -15.21 -1.40 1.36
CA ALA A 150 -15.24 -0.23 0.48
C ALA A 150 -15.68 -0.64 -0.94
N ASP A 151 -16.57 0.15 -1.57
CA ASP A 151 -16.98 -0.12 -2.94
C ASP A 151 -15.79 0.04 -3.89
N GLY A 152 -15.68 -0.86 -4.85
CA GLY A 152 -14.58 -0.85 -5.83
C GLY A 152 -13.20 -1.07 -5.21
N TYR A 153 -13.13 -1.72 -4.03
CA TYR A 153 -11.85 -2.08 -3.42
C TYR A 153 -10.98 -2.88 -4.39
N ASP A 154 -9.78 -2.36 -4.65
CA ASP A 154 -8.77 -2.95 -5.52
C ASP A 154 -7.39 -2.87 -4.82
N PRO A 155 -6.86 -3.99 -4.29
CA PRO A 155 -5.61 -4.00 -3.55
C PRO A 155 -4.42 -3.83 -4.51
N LEU A 156 -3.62 -2.78 -4.30
CA LEU A 156 -2.39 -2.56 -5.06
C LEU A 156 -1.18 -3.15 -4.34
N ASP A 157 -1.00 -2.79 -3.06
CA ASP A 157 0.05 -3.34 -2.20
C ASP A 157 -0.36 -3.30 -0.72
N VAL A 158 -0.84 -4.43 -0.20
CA VAL A 158 -1.40 -4.53 1.15
C VAL A 158 -0.44 -5.31 2.04
N ARG A 159 0.28 -4.63 2.94
CA ARG A 159 1.29 -5.26 3.82
C ARG A 159 0.71 -5.73 5.16
N GLN A 160 -0.45 -5.20 5.55
CA GLN A 160 -1.25 -5.60 6.70
C GLN A 160 -2.62 -6.11 6.22
N PRO A 161 -2.68 -7.31 5.62
CA PRO A 161 -3.91 -7.83 5.00
C PRO A 161 -4.93 -8.34 6.02
N THR A 162 -4.51 -8.64 7.25
CA THR A 162 -5.36 -9.16 8.32
C THR A 162 -5.05 -8.47 9.63
N ASN A 163 -6.07 -8.19 10.43
CA ASN A 163 -5.88 -7.75 11.81
C ASN A 163 -5.55 -8.91 12.76
N VAL A 164 -5.42 -8.61 14.05
CA VAL A 164 -5.14 -9.60 15.12
C VAL A 164 -6.22 -10.69 15.27
N ASN A 165 -7.43 -10.44 14.78
CA ASN A 165 -8.56 -11.38 14.82
C ASN A 165 -8.66 -12.21 13.52
N GLY A 166 -7.78 -11.99 12.53
CA GLY A 166 -7.83 -12.63 11.22
C GLY A 166 -8.83 -12.02 10.25
N GLU A 167 -9.38 -10.85 10.55
CA GLU A 167 -10.32 -10.13 9.68
C GLU A 167 -9.56 -9.41 8.58
N LEU A 168 -10.06 -9.52 7.34
CA LEU A 168 -9.39 -8.98 6.16
C LEU A 168 -9.51 -7.45 6.10
N PHE A 169 -8.49 -6.82 5.53
CA PHE A 169 -8.54 -5.43 5.12
C PHE A 169 -9.32 -5.29 3.81
N GLY A 170 -10.32 -4.39 3.79
CA GLY A 170 -11.26 -4.22 2.68
C GLY A 170 -11.37 -2.79 2.18
N GLY A 171 -10.34 -1.98 2.40
CA GLY A 171 -10.37 -0.54 2.16
C GLY A 171 -11.03 0.24 3.29
N LEU A 172 -11.01 1.57 3.17
CA LEU A 172 -11.47 2.47 4.21
C LEU A 172 -12.96 2.79 4.02
N ARG A 173 -13.73 2.63 5.09
CA ARG A 173 -15.17 2.91 5.14
C ARG A 173 -15.52 3.76 6.34
N LYS A 174 -16.75 4.28 6.33
CA LYS A 174 -17.37 4.84 7.53
C LYS A 174 -17.54 3.73 8.58
N SER A 175 -17.06 3.97 9.80
CA SER A 175 -17.23 3.01 10.88
C SER A 175 -18.68 2.97 11.36
N PRO A 176 -19.27 1.79 11.62
CA PRO A 176 -20.59 1.66 12.22
C PRO A 176 -20.63 2.10 13.70
N SER A 177 -19.47 2.24 14.34
CA SER A 177 -19.33 2.66 15.74
C SER A 177 -19.37 4.18 15.87
N ALA A 178 -19.90 4.68 16.99
CA ALA A 178 -19.79 6.10 17.33
C ALA A 178 -18.38 6.46 17.87
N GLN A 179 -17.53 5.46 18.13
CA GLN A 179 -16.23 5.61 18.79
C GLN A 179 -15.07 5.74 17.79
N ALA A 180 -15.28 5.34 16.54
CA ALA A 180 -14.34 5.52 15.44
C ALA A 180 -15.08 6.14 14.25
N PHE A 181 -14.43 7.04 13.51
CA PHE A 181 -15.04 7.61 12.30
C PHE A 181 -14.83 6.71 11.08
N LEU A 182 -13.63 6.14 10.99
CA LEU A 182 -13.18 5.32 9.87
C LEU A 182 -12.89 3.89 10.34
N ASP A 183 -13.12 2.93 9.46
CA ASP A 183 -12.88 1.51 9.68
C ASP A 183 -12.28 0.89 8.40
N GLY A 184 -11.39 -0.08 8.55
CA GLY A 184 -10.67 -0.76 7.47
C GLY A 184 -11.04 -2.22 7.28
N GLN A 185 -11.91 -2.79 8.12
CA GLN A 185 -12.15 -4.23 8.20
C GLN A 185 -13.37 -4.68 7.39
N THR A 186 -13.28 -5.87 6.79
CA THR A 186 -14.37 -6.44 5.98
C THR A 186 -15.54 -7.01 6.79
N SER A 187 -15.36 -7.20 8.09
CA SER A 187 -16.38 -7.74 8.98
C SER A 187 -17.05 -6.61 9.74
N ALA A 188 -18.37 -6.67 9.88
CA ALA A 188 -19.18 -5.67 10.59
C ALA A 188 -19.01 -5.71 12.13
N VAL A 189 -17.93 -6.30 12.65
CA VAL A 189 -17.73 -6.44 14.10
C VAL A 189 -17.11 -5.14 14.62
N THR A 190 -17.96 -4.38 15.29
CA THR A 190 -17.71 -3.08 15.91
C THR A 190 -16.38 -3.01 16.68
N TRP A 191 -15.58 -1.97 16.43
CA TRP A 191 -14.64 -1.41 17.41
C TRP A 191 -15.36 -0.51 18.40
#